data_AF-A0A171BZD6-F1
#
_entry.id   AF-A0A171BZD6-F1
#
_cell.length_a   1.000
_cell.length_b   1.000
_cell.length_c   1.000
_cell.angle_alpha   90.00
_cell.angle_beta   90.00
_cell.angle_gamma   90.00
#
_symmetry.space_group_name_H-M   'P 1'
#
loop_
_entity.id
_entity.type
_entity.pdbx_description
1 polymer ?
#
loop_
_entity_poly.entity_id
_entity_poly.type
_entity_poly.pdbx_seq_one_letter_code
_entity_poly.pdbx_strand_id
1 'polypeptide(L)'
;MKQRGLLTLAVGLCTAAALGPAAPHPAFATPDRCSYTSPTYQPTLTHGDTGAAVKQAQCLSNRWGGEPPKLALDGVFDSAMLKKIKWIQGCHGLPQNGVIKGRTWQVLYHPALDCYDPYPT
;
A
#
# COMPACT_ATOMS: atom_id res chain seq x y z
N MET A 1 -69.00 37.69 -23.19
CA MET A 1 -67.55 37.90 -22.95
C MET A 1 -67.22 37.17 -21.65
N LYS A 2 -67.05 35.84 -21.62
CA LYS A 2 -65.86 35.01 -21.91
C LYS A 2 -64.70 35.21 -20.92
N GLN A 3 -64.72 34.48 -19.81
CA GLN A 3 -63.64 33.65 -19.23
C GLN A 3 -64.14 33.11 -17.86
N ARG A 4 -64.56 31.85 -17.71
CA ARG A 4 -63.82 30.57 -17.68
C ARG A 4 -63.00 30.34 -16.40
N GLY A 5 -63.64 29.63 -15.45
CA GLY A 5 -63.07 28.48 -14.73
C GLY A 5 -62.02 28.75 -13.65
N LEU A 6 -62.47 28.79 -12.39
CA LEU A 6 -61.63 28.57 -11.22
C LEU A 6 -62.07 27.24 -10.58
N LEU A 7 -61.38 26.17 -10.96
CA LEU A 7 -61.45 24.87 -10.30
C LEU A 7 -60.41 24.87 -9.18
N THR A 8 -60.91 24.77 -7.96
CA THR A 8 -60.17 24.49 -6.73
C THR A 8 -59.47 23.13 -6.85
N LEU A 9 -58.13 23.13 -6.90
CA LEU A 9 -57.34 21.91 -6.79
C LEU A 9 -57.04 21.63 -5.32
N ALA A 10 -57.44 20.43 -4.92
CA ALA A 10 -57.37 19.89 -3.58
C ALA A 10 -55.95 19.50 -3.17
N VAL A 11 -55.80 19.46 -1.85
CA VAL A 11 -54.70 18.95 -1.03
C VAL A 11 -54.14 17.61 -1.52
N GLY A 12 -52.81 17.52 -1.56
CA GLY A 12 -52.07 16.26 -1.74
C GLY A 12 -50.64 16.40 -1.23
N LEU A 13 -50.47 16.34 0.10
CA LEU A 13 -49.17 16.34 0.77
C LEU A 13 -48.51 14.96 0.57
N CYS A 14 -47.66 14.81 -0.45
CA CYS A 14 -46.83 13.62 -0.61
C CYS A 14 -45.47 13.85 0.05
N THR A 15 -45.34 13.49 1.33
CA THR A 15 -44.03 13.37 1.99
C THR A 15 -43.37 12.07 1.56
N ALA A 16 -42.62 12.11 0.45
CA ALA A 16 -41.77 11.00 0.02
C ALA A 16 -40.43 11.05 0.80
N ALA A 17 -40.35 10.30 1.90
CA ALA A 17 -39.09 9.96 2.52
C ALA A 17 -38.38 8.90 1.66
N ALA A 18 -37.47 9.32 0.79
CA ALA A 18 -36.65 8.42 -0.01
C ALA A 18 -35.55 7.79 0.87
N LEU A 19 -35.76 6.53 1.30
CA LEU A 19 -34.68 5.65 1.75
C LEU A 19 -33.92 5.15 0.51
N GLY A 20 -32.87 5.88 0.13
CA GLY A 20 -31.94 5.42 -0.91
C GLY A 20 -30.97 4.36 -0.37
N PRO A 21 -30.55 3.37 -1.17
CA PRO A 21 -29.53 2.41 -0.77
C PRO A 21 -28.20 3.14 -0.59
N ALA A 22 -27.63 3.04 0.62
CA ALA A 22 -26.25 3.46 0.86
C ALA A 22 -25.33 2.63 -0.04
N ALA A 23 -24.70 3.29 -1.02
CA ALA A 23 -23.60 2.67 -1.74
C ALA A 23 -22.51 2.26 -0.74
N PRO A 24 -21.89 1.07 -0.87
CA PRO A 24 -20.71 0.75 -0.07
C PRO A 24 -19.64 1.79 -0.40
N HIS A 25 -19.33 2.65 0.57
CA HIS A 25 -18.19 3.55 0.46
C HIS A 25 -16.95 2.68 0.19
N PRO A 26 -16.10 2.99 -0.80
CA PRO A 26 -14.78 2.41 -0.83
C PRO A 26 -14.11 2.78 0.50
N ALA A 27 -13.74 1.79 1.30
CA ALA A 27 -12.84 2.00 2.40
C ALA A 27 -11.53 2.48 1.77
N PHE A 28 -11.29 3.79 1.78
CA PHE A 28 -9.97 4.33 1.52
C PHE A 28 -9.10 3.78 2.64
N ALA A 29 -8.37 2.70 2.35
CA ALA A 29 -7.31 2.22 3.20
C ALA A 29 -6.43 3.44 3.51
N THR A 30 -6.25 3.73 4.80
CA THR A 30 -5.22 4.68 5.23
C THR A 30 -3.90 4.35 4.54
N PRO A 31 -2.98 5.31 4.34
CA PRO A 31 -1.63 4.98 3.90
C PRO A 31 -1.03 4.03 4.94
N ASP A 32 -1.16 2.73 4.66
CA ASP A 32 -0.81 1.67 5.58
C ASP A 32 0.68 1.81 5.88
N ARG A 33 1.04 1.90 7.16
CA ARG A 33 2.42 2.10 7.63
C ARG A 33 3.33 0.89 7.37
N CYS A 34 3.08 0.14 6.31
CA CYS A 34 3.50 -1.24 6.08
C CYS A 34 3.10 -2.09 7.30
N SER A 35 1.84 -2.52 7.33
CA SER A 35 1.26 -3.33 8.42
C SER A 35 0.66 -4.63 7.89
N TYR A 36 1.42 -5.35 7.07
CA TYR A 36 1.03 -6.67 6.54
C TYR A 36 1.30 -7.80 7.54
N THR A 37 2.25 -7.60 8.44
CA THR A 37 2.57 -8.51 9.54
C THR A 37 2.91 -7.71 10.81
N SER A 38 2.94 -8.40 11.96
CA SER A 38 3.50 -7.83 13.19
C SER A 38 4.96 -7.40 12.97
N PRO A 39 5.41 -6.23 13.47
CA PRO A 39 6.82 -5.83 13.42
C PRO A 39 7.80 -6.79 14.11
N THR A 40 7.31 -7.62 15.04
CA THR A 40 8.11 -8.65 15.71
C THR A 40 8.21 -9.95 14.92
N TYR A 41 7.36 -10.14 13.90
CA TYR A 41 7.40 -11.31 13.02
C TYR A 41 8.36 -11.04 11.86
N GLN A 42 9.61 -11.47 12.05
CA GLN A 42 10.73 -11.20 11.13
C GLN A 42 11.37 -12.52 10.66
N PRO A 43 10.64 -13.35 9.87
CA PRO A 43 11.17 -14.60 9.37
C PRO A 43 12.37 -14.37 8.44
N THR A 44 13.16 -15.41 8.19
CA THR A 44 14.14 -15.35 7.10
C THR A 44 13.39 -15.38 5.78
N LEU A 45 13.64 -14.41 4.89
CA LEU A 45 13.09 -14.39 3.54
C LEU A 45 14.19 -14.43 2.49
N THR A 46 13.93 -15.16 1.41
CA THR A 46 14.82 -15.42 0.29
C THR A 46 14.05 -15.43 -1.03
N HIS A 47 14.79 -15.37 -2.15
CA HIS A 47 14.20 -15.42 -3.48
C HIS A 47 13.29 -16.65 -3.66
N GLY A 48 12.09 -16.43 -4.17
CA GLY A 48 11.05 -17.46 -4.34
C GLY A 48 10.05 -17.54 -3.18
N ASP A 49 10.35 -16.96 -2.01
CA ASP A 49 9.39 -16.90 -0.91
C ASP A 49 8.18 -16.06 -1.27
N THR A 50 7.03 -16.38 -0.66
CA THR A 50 5.78 -15.66 -0.88
C THR A 50 5.03 -15.38 0.42
N GLY A 51 4.07 -14.44 0.37
CA GLY A 51 3.09 -14.20 1.43
C GLY A 51 3.21 -12.86 2.14
N ALA A 52 2.55 -12.73 3.28
CA ALA A 52 2.38 -11.45 3.99
C ALA A 52 3.71 -10.84 4.46
N ALA A 53 4.67 -11.65 4.91
CA ALA A 53 6.00 -11.17 5.31
C ALA A 53 6.77 -10.60 4.10
N VAL A 54 6.59 -11.17 2.91
CA VAL A 54 7.17 -10.62 1.69
C VAL A 54 6.53 -9.27 1.34
N LYS A 55 5.20 -9.15 1.42
CA LYS A 55 4.51 -7.85 1.24
C LYS A 55 4.99 -6.79 2.23
N GLN A 56 5.20 -7.19 3.48
CA GLN A 56 5.79 -6.33 4.50
C GLN A 56 7.16 -5.80 4.05
N ALA A 57 8.06 -6.69 3.64
CA ALA A 57 9.39 -6.30 3.17
C ALA A 57 9.35 -5.44 1.90
N GLN A 58 8.51 -5.77 0.91
CA GLN A 58 8.31 -4.98 -0.31
C GLN A 58 7.88 -3.54 0.02
N CYS A 59 6.86 -3.40 0.88
CA CYS A 59 6.36 -2.10 1.31
C CYS A 59 7.44 -1.28 2.03
N LEU A 60 8.14 -1.89 2.99
CA LEU A 60 9.23 -1.24 3.71
C LEU A 60 10.34 -0.80 2.76
N SER A 61 10.75 -1.67 1.82
CA SER A 61 11.78 -1.38 0.83
C SER A 61 11.42 -0.22 -0.12
N ASN A 62 10.12 0.00 -0.37
CA ASN A 62 9.64 1.09 -1.22
C ASN A 62 9.72 2.48 -0.57
N ARG A 63 10.04 2.57 0.72
CA ARG A 63 10.22 3.84 1.45
C ARG A 63 11.66 4.36 1.43
N TRP A 64 12.56 3.64 0.79
CA TRP A 64 13.98 3.99 0.70
C TRP A 64 14.24 5.05 -0.36
N GLY A 65 15.16 5.98 -0.07
CA GLY A 65 15.66 6.97 -1.03
C GLY A 65 16.51 6.35 -2.15
N GLY A 66 17.26 7.17 -2.90
CA GLY A 66 18.16 6.69 -3.97
C GLY A 66 17.47 6.25 -5.28
N GLU A 67 16.18 6.54 -5.43
CA GLU A 67 15.36 6.29 -6.63
C GLU A 67 15.37 4.85 -7.20
N PRO A 68 15.41 3.77 -6.39
CA PRO A 68 15.21 2.42 -6.92
C PRO A 68 13.78 2.26 -7.46
N PRO A 69 13.55 1.38 -8.46
CA PRO A 69 12.20 1.04 -8.90
C PRO A 69 11.28 0.66 -7.74
N LYS A 70 10.02 1.11 -7.80
CA LYS A 70 9.00 0.68 -6.84
C LYS A 70 8.59 -0.75 -7.15
N LEU A 71 8.63 -1.60 -6.13
CA LEU A 71 8.14 -2.97 -6.24
C LEU A 71 6.61 -2.98 -6.12
N ALA A 72 5.97 -3.93 -6.80
CA ALA A 72 4.59 -4.30 -6.50
C ALA A 72 4.50 -4.89 -5.08
N LEU A 73 3.35 -4.74 -4.43
CA LEU A 73 3.05 -5.33 -3.12
C LEU A 73 2.28 -6.65 -3.28
N ASP A 74 2.75 -7.49 -4.18
CA ASP A 74 2.13 -8.76 -4.56
C ASP A 74 2.48 -9.91 -3.59
N GLY A 75 3.51 -9.73 -2.77
CA GLY A 75 3.97 -10.73 -1.81
C GLY A 75 4.78 -11.83 -2.47
N VAL A 76 5.47 -11.55 -3.57
CA VAL A 76 6.39 -12.48 -4.24
C VAL A 76 7.81 -11.95 -4.17
N PHE A 77 8.73 -12.77 -3.64
CA PHE A 77 10.14 -12.42 -3.57
C PHE A 77 10.82 -12.78 -4.90
N ASP A 78 10.58 -11.95 -5.91
CA ASP A 78 11.12 -12.11 -7.26
C ASP A 78 12.55 -11.55 -7.43
N SER A 79 13.03 -11.57 -8.66
CA SER A 79 14.36 -11.06 -9.03
C SER A 79 14.48 -9.53 -8.85
N ALA A 80 13.40 -8.77 -9.04
CA ALA A 80 13.39 -7.33 -8.84
C ALA A 80 13.55 -6.99 -7.34
N MET A 81 12.83 -7.70 -6.48
CA MET A 81 12.98 -7.60 -5.04
C MET A 81 14.37 -8.03 -4.59
N LEU A 82 14.93 -9.12 -5.14
CA LEU A 82 16.29 -9.56 -4.85
C LEU A 82 17.33 -8.48 -5.13
N LYS A 83 17.24 -7.86 -6.31
CA LYS A 83 18.13 -6.76 -6.70
C LYS A 83 18.03 -5.59 -5.71
N LYS A 84 16.81 -5.20 -5.35
CA LYS A 84 16.56 -4.10 -4.42
C LYS A 84 17.08 -4.37 -3.02
N ILE A 85 16.88 -5.57 -2.48
CA ILE A 85 17.38 -5.94 -1.16
C ILE A 85 18.90 -5.95 -1.13
N LYS A 86 19.57 -6.45 -2.17
CA LYS A 86 21.04 -6.40 -2.28
C LYS A 86 21.55 -4.96 -2.28
N TRP A 87 20.88 -4.07 -3.00
CA TRP A 87 21.21 -2.66 -3.01
C TRP A 87 21.04 -2.01 -1.62
N ILE A 88 19.90 -2.21 -0.96
CA ILE A 88 19.67 -1.73 0.43
C ILE A 88 20.73 -2.30 1.40
N GLN A 89 21.10 -3.58 1.25
CA GLN A 89 22.18 -4.17 2.04
C GLN A 89 23.51 -3.45 1.81
N GLY A 90 23.86 -3.13 0.56
CA GLY A 90 25.05 -2.35 0.21
C GLY A 90 25.08 -0.98 0.86
N CYS A 91 23.98 -0.23 0.75
CA CYS A 91 23.79 1.08 1.38
C CYS A 91 24.07 1.07 2.90
N HIS A 92 23.90 -0.08 3.56
CA HIS A 92 24.08 -0.26 5.01
C HIS A 92 25.31 -1.07 5.40
N GLY A 93 26.24 -1.32 4.46
CA GLY A 93 27.44 -2.11 4.73
C GLY A 93 27.14 -3.55 5.17
N LEU A 94 25.98 -4.08 4.80
CA LEU A 94 25.61 -5.49 5.02
C LEU A 94 26.09 -6.34 3.84
N PRO A 95 26.31 -7.66 4.04
CA PRO A 95 26.55 -8.58 2.92
C PRO A 95 25.39 -8.54 1.93
N GLN A 96 25.67 -8.26 0.66
CA GLN A 96 24.69 -8.16 -0.44
C GLN A 96 24.23 -9.54 -0.95
N ASN A 97 23.84 -10.43 -0.03
CA ASN A 97 23.40 -11.78 -0.36
C ASN A 97 21.91 -11.85 -0.75
N GLY A 98 21.14 -10.78 -0.53
CA GLY A 98 19.72 -10.73 -0.85
C GLY A 98 18.81 -11.48 0.13
N VAL A 99 19.36 -12.00 1.22
CA VAL A 99 18.60 -12.68 2.28
C VAL A 99 18.15 -11.68 3.33
N ILE A 100 16.85 -11.61 3.60
CA ILE A 100 16.29 -10.76 4.64
C ILE A 100 16.26 -11.55 5.95
N LYS A 101 17.08 -11.17 6.92
CA LYS A 101 17.07 -11.71 8.28
C LYS A 101 17.69 -10.71 9.26
N GLY A 102 17.32 -10.77 10.53
CA GLY A 102 17.95 -10.01 11.63
C GLY A 102 18.22 -8.54 11.28
N ARG A 103 19.49 -8.19 11.04
CA ARG A 103 19.91 -6.83 10.68
C ARG A 103 19.24 -6.28 9.40
N THR A 104 18.96 -7.10 8.39
CA THR A 104 18.27 -6.62 7.18
C THR A 104 16.84 -6.19 7.49
N TRP A 105 16.13 -6.88 8.40
CA TRP A 105 14.83 -6.41 8.88
C TRP A 105 14.95 -5.09 9.64
N GLN A 106 15.93 -4.98 10.55
CA GLN A 106 16.19 -3.74 11.28
C GLN A 106 16.39 -2.56 10.32
N VAL A 107 17.21 -2.77 9.28
CA VAL A 107 17.40 -1.78 8.21
C VAL A 107 16.05 -1.45 7.57
N LEU A 108 15.30 -2.41 7.02
CA LEU A 108 14.02 -2.14 6.34
C LEU A 108 13.01 -1.30 7.15
N TYR A 109 12.99 -1.44 8.48
CA TYR A 109 12.13 -0.63 9.35
C TYR A 109 12.63 0.82 9.57
N HIS A 110 13.90 1.11 9.30
CA HIS A 110 14.56 2.42 9.43
C HIS A 110 15.06 2.91 8.06
N PRO A 111 14.18 3.46 7.21
CA PRO A 111 14.54 3.88 5.86
C PRO A 111 15.61 4.98 5.88
N ALA A 112 16.67 4.82 5.09
CA ALA A 112 17.57 5.92 4.76
C ALA A 112 16.98 6.77 3.65
N LEU A 113 17.09 8.09 3.79
CA LEU A 113 16.59 9.06 2.83
C LEU A 113 17.61 9.32 1.71
N ASP A 114 18.89 9.04 1.97
CA ASP A 114 20.02 9.19 1.08
C ASP A 114 20.89 7.93 1.07
N CYS A 115 20.82 7.14 -0.01
CA CYS A 115 21.86 6.16 -0.31
C CYS A 115 22.63 6.63 -1.53
N TYR A 116 23.95 6.83 -1.36
CA TYR A 116 24.85 7.29 -2.41
C TYR A 116 25.32 6.17 -3.35
N ASP A 117 25.06 4.90 -3.02
CA ASP A 117 25.33 3.78 -3.92
C ASP A 117 24.31 3.82 -5.07
N PRO A 118 24.73 3.99 -6.33
CA PRO A 118 23.81 4.02 -7.46
C PRO A 118 23.04 2.70 -7.57
N TYR A 119 21.75 2.78 -7.89
CA TYR A 119 20.97 1.57 -8.11
C TYR A 119 21.51 0.80 -9.33
N PRO A 120 21.82 -0.50 -9.19
CA PRO A 120 22.36 -1.26 -10.31
C PRO A 120 21.36 -1.31 -11.47
N THR A 121 21.85 -1.10 -12.70
CA THR A 121 21.06 -1.17 -13.94
C THR A 121 20.78 -2.59 -14.37
#